data_AF-A0A016UX55-F1
#
_entry.id   AF-A0A016UX55-F1
#
_cell.length_a   1.000
_cell.length_b   1.000
_cell.length_c   1.000
_cell.angle_alpha   90.00
_cell.angle_beta   90.00
_cell.angle_gamma   90.00
#
_symmetry.space_group_name_H-M   'P 1'
#
loop_
_entity.id
_entity.type
_entity.pdbx_description
1 polymer ?
#
loop_
_entity_poly.entity_id
_entity_poly.type
_entity_poly.pdbx_seq_one_letter_code
_entity_poly.pdbx_strand_id
1 'polypeptide(L)'
;MEIVWNSMEFVSELGGHPGPRVREVWHGRPRTCHTTKNWIYKIALRCAFNIFRRVRTSSPRAYAIEAAPYIKQLCTLRSTFVFTLSVALLVMIVLTTLVFLFTGSTYGVPFVNDARFDWPPPSDSVEGRFQKAAVTTDHGICSQIGGSILKKGGNAVDSAIAVMFCLGVTNPQSSGLGGGFLMTIYNKTQGRCVAIDARETAPAAAHRDMFRNDSDGSKYGFKSAAIPGELAGYWLAYVRYGSRRVEWKDLILPSAQLCRSGVPVSEYLDNVMKVKERHFRSNPSMKAWINPATNSTYKAGDRLPRPKLAATLEKIANAPDPVKMFYRGEMAEVIAREMAEGGGIITKKDLASYKPIFYDQLTNNHFRGDLVMCGAPPPSSFAVTQLIVSVMSAMYPEGHKADIRNDPKVIHHFVEAMKFAYAQRTLLGDSAFVPSALDLAKNMTTREYTSWIMRRMKDIAQPSAYYGGINQTQVPDHGTSQVSVLDEYGNGVSATTTINRW
;
A
#
# COMPACT_ATOMS: atom_id res chain seq x y z
N MET A 1 9.00 33.56 22.26
CA MET A 1 7.91 32.89 22.99
C MET A 1 8.49 31.60 23.53
N GLU A 2 8.86 31.64 24.81
CA GLU A 2 9.41 30.54 25.59
C GLU A 2 8.36 29.43 25.76
N ILE A 3 8.76 28.17 25.62
CA ILE A 3 8.21 27.08 26.42
C ILE A 3 9.36 26.19 26.87
N VAL A 4 9.44 26.08 28.19
CA VAL A 4 10.41 25.40 29.04
C VAL A 4 10.26 23.88 28.94
N TRP A 5 11.37 23.15 28.81
CA TRP A 5 11.44 21.71 29.07
C TRP A 5 11.93 21.50 30.50
N ASN A 6 11.06 20.92 31.34
CA ASN A 6 11.43 20.46 32.68
C ASN A 6 12.10 19.09 32.58
N SER A 7 13.25 19.02 33.24
CA SER A 7 14.05 17.86 33.57
C SER A 7 13.34 16.94 34.57
N MET A 8 13.60 15.63 34.47
CA MET A 8 13.60 14.75 35.64
C MET A 8 14.63 13.64 35.45
N GLU A 9 15.52 13.56 36.43
CA GLU A 9 16.68 12.67 36.53
C GLU A 9 16.32 11.27 37.08
N PHE A 10 17.17 10.31 36.71
CA PHE A 10 17.67 9.14 37.44
C PHE A 10 16.82 8.49 38.55
N VAL A 11 16.58 7.17 38.41
CA VAL A 11 17.00 6.17 39.41
C VAL A 11 17.48 4.90 38.70
N SER A 12 18.68 4.48 39.06
CA SER A 12 19.33 3.20 38.77
C SER A 12 18.84 2.10 39.71
N GLU A 13 18.62 0.87 39.22
CA GLU A 13 18.74 -0.31 40.07
C GLU A 13 19.24 -1.53 39.29
N LEU A 14 20.35 -2.08 39.80
CA LEU A 14 21.04 -3.30 39.37
C LEU A 14 20.45 -4.51 40.10
N GLY A 15 20.40 -5.67 39.44
CA GLY A 15 20.59 -6.95 40.13
C GLY A 15 19.80 -8.15 39.60
N GLY A 16 20.52 -9.21 39.20
CA GLY A 16 20.17 -10.59 39.59
C GLY A 16 19.67 -11.56 38.51
N HIS A 17 20.57 -12.36 37.97
CA HIS A 17 20.35 -13.75 37.49
C HIS A 17 21.06 -14.71 38.47
N PRO A 18 20.95 -16.07 38.41
CA PRO A 18 19.97 -16.98 37.77
C PRO A 18 19.54 -18.19 38.69
N GLY A 19 18.61 -19.05 38.25
CA GLY A 19 18.48 -20.42 38.81
C GLY A 19 17.14 -21.15 38.56
N PRO A 20 17.08 -22.51 38.54
CA PRO A 20 16.38 -23.24 37.47
C PRO A 20 15.32 -24.30 37.90
N ARG A 21 14.64 -24.86 36.87
CA ARG A 21 13.96 -26.17 36.76
C ARG A 21 12.72 -26.44 37.63
N VAL A 22 11.59 -26.79 37.00
CA VAL A 22 10.88 -28.09 37.18
C VAL A 22 10.08 -28.44 35.90
N ARG A 23 10.22 -29.69 35.44
CA ARG A 23 9.40 -30.36 34.42
C ARG A 23 8.14 -30.91 35.10
N GLU A 24 6.97 -30.78 34.50
CA GLU A 24 5.90 -31.76 34.70
C GLU A 24 5.29 -32.20 33.37
N VAL A 25 5.17 -33.51 33.28
CA VAL A 25 4.64 -34.33 32.18
C VAL A 25 3.22 -34.72 32.60
N TRP A 26 2.23 -34.51 31.73
CA TRP A 26 0.93 -35.17 31.87
C TRP A 26 0.52 -35.82 30.54
N HIS A 27 0.49 -37.16 30.57
CA HIS A 27 -0.14 -38.01 29.58
C HIS A 27 -1.63 -38.19 29.92
N GLY A 28 -2.49 -38.22 28.89
CA GLY A 28 -3.86 -38.73 29.02
C GLY A 28 -4.78 -38.36 27.85
N ARG A 29 -4.97 -39.27 26.87
CA ARG A 29 -6.12 -39.29 25.94
C ARG A 29 -7.18 -40.30 26.49
N PRO A 30 -8.32 -40.56 25.79
CA PRO A 30 -9.53 -39.73 25.70
C PRO A 30 -10.79 -40.53 26.14
N ARG A 31 -11.95 -39.87 26.33
CA ARG A 31 -13.27 -40.55 26.37
C ARG A 31 -14.28 -39.85 25.46
N THR A 32 -14.93 -40.66 24.63
CA THR A 32 -16.07 -40.35 23.77
C THR A 32 -17.40 -40.57 24.52
N CYS A 33 -18.42 -39.75 24.25
CA CYS A 33 -19.83 -40.19 24.26
C CYS A 33 -20.74 -39.22 23.51
N HIS A 34 -21.86 -39.76 23.02
CA HIS A 34 -22.67 -39.30 21.89
C HIS A 34 -24.02 -38.68 22.30
N THR A 35 -24.56 -37.87 21.38
CA THR A 35 -25.99 -37.73 20.96
C THR A 35 -27.05 -36.99 21.81
N THR A 36 -27.65 -35.97 21.21
CA THR A 36 -29.02 -35.47 21.49
C THR A 36 -29.76 -35.04 20.21
N LYS A 37 -30.63 -35.92 19.67
CA LYS A 37 -31.81 -35.61 18.82
C LYS A 37 -32.77 -36.82 18.91
N ASN A 38 -34.04 -36.63 19.30
CA ASN A 38 -35.24 -37.48 19.03
C ASN A 38 -36.23 -37.59 20.20
N TRP A 39 -36.99 -36.52 20.48
CA TRP A 39 -38.10 -36.57 21.43
C TRP A 39 -39.48 -36.70 20.74
N ILE A 40 -39.66 -36.12 19.55
CA ILE A 40 -40.96 -36.09 18.85
C ILE A 40 -41.34 -37.44 18.21
N TYR A 41 -40.36 -38.25 17.78
CA TYR A 41 -40.62 -39.60 17.22
C TYR A 41 -41.07 -40.63 18.27
N LYS A 42 -40.75 -40.44 19.55
CA LYS A 42 -41.09 -41.40 20.62
C LYS A 42 -42.56 -41.35 21.05
N ILE A 43 -43.28 -40.27 20.75
CA ILE A 43 -44.71 -40.13 21.08
C ILE A 43 -45.57 -40.78 20.00
N ALA A 44 -45.21 -40.64 18.71
CA ALA A 44 -45.94 -41.24 17.59
C ALA A 44 -45.89 -42.79 17.59
N LEU A 45 -44.75 -43.39 17.97
CA LEU A 45 -44.60 -44.85 18.04
C LEU A 45 -45.32 -45.49 19.24
N ARG A 46 -45.61 -44.75 20.32
CA ARG A 46 -46.36 -45.26 21.48
C ARG A 46 -47.87 -45.37 21.25
N CYS A 47 -48.44 -44.55 20.35
CA CYS A 47 -49.85 -44.67 19.94
C CYS A 47 -50.08 -45.77 18.90
N ALA A 48 -49.11 -46.02 18.01
CA ALA A 48 -49.22 -47.07 16.99
C ALA A 48 -49.09 -48.50 17.57
N PHE A 49 -48.38 -48.68 18.68
CA PHE A 49 -48.14 -50.01 19.27
C PHE A 49 -49.30 -50.55 20.12
N ASN A 50 -50.17 -49.68 20.66
CA ASN A 50 -51.32 -50.08 21.49
C ASN A 50 -52.57 -50.43 20.67
N ILE A 51 -52.63 -50.05 19.38
CA ILE A 51 -53.74 -50.38 18.48
C ILE A 51 -53.53 -51.73 17.79
N PHE A 52 -52.28 -52.19 17.63
CA PHE A 52 -51.97 -53.46 16.95
C PHE A 52 -52.00 -54.72 17.84
N ARG A 53 -52.21 -54.58 19.16
CA ARG A 53 -52.28 -55.74 20.08
C ARG A 53 -53.70 -56.27 20.31
N ARG A 54 -54.70 -55.75 19.59
CA ARG A 54 -56.13 -56.11 19.73
C ARG A 54 -56.85 -56.28 18.38
N VAL A 55 -56.22 -56.92 17.40
CA VAL A 55 -56.93 -57.43 16.21
C VAL A 55 -56.33 -58.78 15.82
N ARG A 56 -56.68 -59.81 16.60
CA ARG A 56 -56.65 -61.21 16.16
C ARG A 56 -58.08 -61.69 16.40
N THR A 57 -58.71 -62.22 15.36
CA THR A 57 -60.06 -62.80 15.29
C THR A 57 -61.22 -61.85 14.91
N SER A 58 -61.98 -62.27 13.89
CA SER A 58 -63.29 -61.81 13.38
C SER A 58 -63.36 -60.72 12.27
N SER A 59 -64.39 -60.87 11.42
CA SER A 59 -64.50 -60.53 9.98
C SER A 59 -64.85 -59.07 9.59
N PRO A 60 -64.57 -58.62 8.35
CA PRO A 60 -64.62 -57.21 7.94
C PRO A 60 -65.96 -56.74 7.34
N ARG A 61 -67.11 -57.00 7.99
CA ARG A 61 -68.43 -56.55 7.49
C ARG A 61 -69.34 -55.81 8.47
N ALA A 62 -68.91 -55.55 9.71
CA ALA A 62 -69.78 -54.93 10.73
C ALA A 62 -69.40 -53.49 11.16
N TYR A 63 -68.31 -52.89 10.64
CA TYR A 63 -67.87 -51.55 11.10
C TYR A 63 -68.28 -50.37 10.21
N ALA A 64 -68.90 -50.62 9.06
CA ALA A 64 -69.18 -49.56 8.07
C ALA A 64 -70.41 -48.70 8.39
N ILE A 65 -71.19 -49.03 9.42
CA ILE A 65 -72.48 -48.35 9.70
C ILE A 65 -72.41 -47.38 10.91
N GLU A 66 -71.37 -47.45 11.76
CA GLU A 66 -71.23 -46.53 12.92
C GLU A 66 -70.18 -45.42 12.74
N ALA A 67 -69.32 -45.44 11.72
CA ALA A 67 -68.26 -44.44 11.53
C ALA A 67 -68.66 -43.23 10.65
N ALA A 68 -69.80 -43.28 9.97
CA ALA A 68 -70.24 -42.25 9.02
C ALA A 68 -70.48 -40.85 9.65
N PRO A 69 -71.00 -40.69 10.88
CA PRO A 69 -71.17 -39.37 11.49
C PRO A 69 -69.85 -38.73 11.92
N TYR A 70 -68.87 -39.55 12.35
CA TYR A 70 -67.57 -39.08 12.83
C TYR A 70 -66.63 -38.61 11.71
N ILE A 71 -66.69 -39.23 10.53
CA ILE A 71 -65.87 -38.84 9.37
C ILE A 71 -66.33 -37.48 8.82
N LYS A 72 -67.65 -37.20 8.81
CA LYS A 72 -68.17 -35.89 8.42
C LYS A 72 -67.71 -34.79 9.36
N GLN A 73 -67.79 -34.99 10.68
CA GLN A 73 -67.29 -34.03 11.67
C GLN A 73 -65.77 -33.79 11.56
N LEU A 74 -64.97 -34.84 11.38
CA LEU A 74 -63.51 -34.72 11.20
C LEU A 74 -63.13 -33.98 9.91
N CYS A 75 -63.87 -34.15 8.81
CA CYS A 75 -63.65 -33.41 7.57
C CYS A 75 -64.02 -31.93 7.69
N THR A 76 -65.13 -31.60 8.37
CA THR A 76 -65.52 -30.19 8.59
C THR A 76 -64.55 -29.49 9.54
N LEU A 77 -64.13 -30.14 10.63
CA LEU A 77 -63.12 -29.63 11.56
C LEU A 77 -61.77 -29.41 10.89
N ARG A 78 -61.34 -30.32 10.00
CA ARG A 78 -60.08 -30.19 9.25
C ARG A 78 -60.15 -29.06 8.23
N SER A 79 -61.29 -28.86 7.57
CA SER A 79 -61.52 -27.75 6.63
C SER A 79 -61.53 -26.39 7.35
N THR A 80 -62.25 -26.27 8.47
CA THR A 80 -62.26 -25.04 9.27
C THR A 80 -60.90 -24.77 9.89
N PHE A 81 -60.19 -25.80 10.37
CA PHE A 81 -58.86 -25.62 10.97
C PHE A 81 -57.83 -25.16 9.93
N VAL A 82 -57.81 -25.79 8.74
CA VAL A 82 -56.93 -25.37 7.63
C VAL A 82 -57.28 -23.96 7.18
N PHE A 83 -58.57 -23.62 7.04
CA PHE A 83 -59.00 -22.27 6.66
C PHE A 83 -58.58 -21.23 7.71
N THR A 84 -58.78 -21.49 9.00
CA THR A 84 -58.34 -20.58 10.08
C THR A 84 -56.82 -20.44 10.13
N LEU A 85 -56.06 -21.50 9.87
CA LEU A 85 -54.60 -21.45 9.84
C LEU A 85 -54.10 -20.65 8.63
N SER A 86 -54.73 -20.83 7.47
CA SER A 86 -54.42 -20.07 6.26
C SER A 86 -54.72 -18.59 6.42
N VAL A 87 -55.85 -18.23 7.00
CA VAL A 87 -56.21 -16.83 7.30
C VAL A 87 -55.25 -16.23 8.32
N ALA A 88 -54.92 -16.96 9.39
CA ALA A 88 -53.95 -16.51 10.39
C ALA A 88 -52.54 -16.29 9.80
N LEU A 89 -52.09 -17.17 8.89
CA LEU A 89 -50.82 -17.02 8.19
C LEU A 89 -50.83 -15.80 7.26
N LEU A 90 -51.94 -15.57 6.55
CA LEU A 90 -52.10 -14.42 5.66
C LEU A 90 -52.12 -13.11 6.45
N VAL A 91 -52.81 -13.08 7.59
CA VAL A 91 -52.81 -11.93 8.51
C VAL A 91 -51.42 -11.69 9.10
N MET A 92 -50.68 -12.74 9.46
CA MET A 92 -49.28 -12.63 9.92
C MET A 92 -48.36 -12.10 8.82
N ILE A 93 -48.50 -12.56 7.58
CA ILE A 93 -47.73 -12.05 6.44
C ILE A 93 -48.06 -10.57 6.21
N VAL A 94 -49.35 -10.21 6.17
CA VAL A 94 -49.78 -8.82 5.98
C VAL A 94 -49.26 -7.92 7.12
N LEU A 95 -49.36 -8.35 8.37
CA LEU A 95 -48.84 -7.63 9.53
C LEU A 95 -47.31 -7.49 9.48
N THR A 96 -46.57 -8.55 9.14
CA THR A 96 -45.11 -8.46 8.98
C THR A 96 -44.70 -7.55 7.84
N THR A 97 -45.41 -7.57 6.70
CA THR A 97 -45.16 -6.63 5.60
C THR A 97 -45.51 -5.19 5.96
N LEU A 98 -46.59 -4.96 6.71
CA LEU A 98 -46.97 -3.62 7.19
C LEU A 98 -45.98 -3.11 8.23
N VAL A 99 -45.49 -3.95 9.14
CA VAL A 99 -44.40 -3.62 10.06
C VAL A 99 -43.14 -3.31 9.27
N PHE A 100 -42.77 -4.09 8.26
CA PHE A 100 -41.60 -3.83 7.43
C PHE A 100 -41.71 -2.52 6.63
N LEU A 101 -42.90 -2.17 6.16
CA LEU A 101 -43.18 -0.91 5.47
C LEU A 101 -43.19 0.29 6.43
N PHE A 102 -43.73 0.13 7.64
CA PHE A 102 -43.73 1.17 8.67
C PHE A 102 -42.34 1.39 9.28
N THR A 103 -41.60 0.32 9.60
CA THR A 103 -40.20 0.43 10.05
C THR A 103 -39.28 0.87 8.91
N GLY A 104 -39.53 0.41 7.68
CA GLY A 104 -38.78 0.83 6.49
C GLY A 104 -38.98 2.31 6.14
N SER A 105 -40.10 2.92 6.56
CA SER A 105 -40.38 4.35 6.36
C SER A 105 -39.88 5.24 7.51
N THR A 106 -39.59 4.69 8.69
CA THR A 106 -39.03 5.45 9.84
C THR A 106 -37.52 5.29 9.99
N TYR A 107 -36.92 4.28 9.35
CA TYR A 107 -35.49 4.25 9.05
C TYR A 107 -35.28 4.73 7.62
N GLY A 108 -35.53 6.03 7.38
CA GLY A 108 -34.75 6.73 6.38
C GLY A 108 -33.30 6.60 6.81
N VAL A 109 -32.60 5.58 6.31
CA VAL A 109 -31.18 5.42 6.57
C VAL A 109 -30.54 6.68 5.99
N PRO A 110 -29.97 7.58 6.80
CA PRO A 110 -29.09 8.59 6.26
C PRO A 110 -27.85 7.79 5.86
N PHE A 111 -27.83 7.29 4.63
CA PHE A 111 -26.64 6.65 4.06
C PHE A 111 -25.66 7.75 3.61
N VAL A 112 -25.26 8.57 4.57
CA VAL A 112 -23.96 9.23 4.59
C VAL A 112 -23.56 9.17 6.06
N ASN A 113 -22.75 8.18 6.42
CA ASN A 113 -22.02 8.24 7.68
C ASN A 113 -20.98 9.34 7.48
N ASP A 114 -21.42 10.59 7.65
CA ASP A 114 -20.68 11.85 7.47
C ASP A 114 -19.67 12.07 8.61
N ALA A 115 -19.38 11.01 9.36
CA ALA A 115 -18.28 10.98 10.30
C ALA A 115 -16.98 11.09 9.50
N ARG A 116 -16.35 12.26 9.62
CA ARG A 116 -14.98 12.48 9.16
C ARG A 116 -14.10 11.32 9.64
N PHE A 117 -13.19 10.91 8.77
CA PHE A 117 -12.19 9.91 9.13
C PHE A 117 -11.34 10.43 10.28
N ASP A 118 -11.40 9.72 11.40
CA ASP A 118 -10.59 9.99 12.58
C ASP A 118 -9.21 9.35 12.39
N TRP A 119 -8.19 10.20 12.26
CA TRP A 119 -6.82 9.72 12.08
C TRP A 119 -6.29 9.27 13.44
N PRO A 120 -5.76 8.03 13.54
CA PRO A 120 -5.18 7.58 14.80
C PRO A 120 -4.00 8.47 15.17
N PRO A 121 -3.75 8.71 16.47
CA PRO A 121 -2.54 9.37 16.91
C PRO A 121 -1.31 8.56 16.46
N PRO A 122 -0.12 9.18 16.39
CA PRO A 122 1.13 8.44 16.21
C PRO A 122 1.24 7.30 17.22
N SER A 123 1.81 6.16 16.79
CA SER A 123 2.02 5.01 17.67
C SER A 123 2.95 5.36 18.83
N ASP A 124 2.64 4.91 20.04
CA ASP A 124 3.47 5.07 21.24
C ASP A 124 4.77 4.24 21.19
N SER A 125 4.93 3.36 20.19
CA SER A 125 6.14 2.55 20.02
C SER A 125 7.31 3.43 19.53
N VAL A 126 7.96 4.11 20.47
CA VAL A 126 9.12 5.02 20.25
C VAL A 126 10.22 4.38 19.38
N GLU A 127 10.45 3.07 19.54
CA GLU A 127 11.53 2.32 18.87
C GLU A 127 11.05 1.46 17.69
N GLY A 128 9.74 1.38 17.44
CA GLY A 128 9.18 0.54 16.37
C GLY A 128 9.66 -0.92 16.35
N ARG A 129 9.89 -1.57 17.50
CA ARG A 129 10.43 -2.94 17.55
C ARG A 129 9.35 -3.97 17.29
N PHE A 130 9.49 -4.71 16.18
CA PHE A 130 8.58 -5.79 15.79
C PHE A 130 9.28 -7.15 15.83
N GLN A 131 8.56 -8.20 16.26
CA GLN A 131 9.15 -9.54 16.42
C GLN A 131 9.34 -10.29 15.10
N LYS A 132 8.56 -9.99 14.07
CA LYS A 132 8.53 -10.77 12.81
C LYS A 132 8.83 -9.94 11.58
N ALA A 133 8.12 -8.83 11.40
CA ALA A 133 8.20 -8.04 10.19
C ALA A 133 7.80 -6.59 10.47
N ALA A 134 8.23 -5.67 9.60
CA ALA A 134 7.93 -4.25 9.71
C ALA A 134 7.63 -3.66 8.34
N VAL A 135 6.66 -2.74 8.29
CA VAL A 135 6.32 -1.95 7.11
C VAL A 135 6.29 -0.49 7.53
N THR A 136 7.02 0.36 6.82
CA THR A 136 7.06 1.79 7.08
C THR A 136 6.72 2.56 5.82
N THR A 137 5.78 3.49 5.92
CA THR A 137 5.29 4.32 4.83
C THR A 137 4.90 5.69 5.37
N ASP A 138 4.72 6.65 4.49
CA ASP A 138 4.14 7.97 4.77
C ASP A 138 2.60 7.96 4.94
N HIS A 139 1.93 6.79 4.89
CA HIS A 139 0.48 6.69 5.09
C HIS A 139 0.04 5.45 5.91
N GLY A 140 -0.59 5.67 7.07
CA GLY A 140 -0.94 4.61 8.03
C GLY A 140 -1.81 3.47 7.46
N ILE A 141 -2.81 3.78 6.63
CA ILE A 141 -3.64 2.76 5.96
C ILE A 141 -2.80 1.88 5.01
N CYS A 142 -1.79 2.46 4.35
CA CYS A 142 -0.94 1.70 3.45
C CYS A 142 0.02 0.80 4.22
N SER A 143 0.57 1.27 5.35
CA SER A 143 1.30 0.40 6.28
C SER A 143 0.46 -0.79 6.76
N GLN A 144 -0.83 -0.57 7.07
CA GLN A 144 -1.75 -1.65 7.45
C GLN A 144 -2.00 -2.64 6.31
N ILE A 145 -2.19 -2.14 5.08
CA ILE A 145 -2.34 -2.99 3.89
C ILE A 145 -1.08 -3.86 3.70
N GLY A 146 0.12 -3.27 3.72
CA GLY A 146 1.37 -4.02 3.62
C GLY A 146 1.50 -5.09 4.72
N GLY A 147 1.23 -4.72 5.97
CA GLY A 147 1.21 -5.66 7.09
C GLY A 147 0.20 -6.79 6.92
N SER A 148 -0.96 -6.52 6.30
CA SER A 148 -1.96 -7.55 5.99
C SER A 148 -1.48 -8.53 4.92
N ILE A 149 -0.71 -8.07 3.93
CA ILE A 149 -0.10 -8.93 2.90
C ILE A 149 0.94 -9.86 3.51
N LEU A 150 1.79 -9.35 4.41
CA LEU A 150 2.75 -10.17 5.14
C LEU A 150 2.03 -11.23 6.01
N LYS A 151 0.94 -10.86 6.68
CA LYS A 151 0.10 -11.81 7.45
C LYS A 151 -0.56 -12.90 6.60
N LYS A 152 -0.82 -12.62 5.31
CA LYS A 152 -1.31 -13.63 4.34
C LYS A 152 -0.20 -14.56 3.82
N GLY A 153 1.03 -14.42 4.31
CA GLY A 153 2.19 -15.21 3.89
C GLY A 153 2.94 -14.61 2.70
N GLY A 154 2.64 -13.37 2.32
CA GLY A 154 3.43 -12.60 1.35
C GLY A 154 4.81 -12.24 1.91
N ASN A 155 5.75 -11.93 1.03
CA ASN A 155 7.09 -11.49 1.41
C ASN A 155 7.24 -9.96 1.33
N ALA A 156 8.45 -9.45 1.58
CA ALA A 156 8.72 -8.02 1.56
C ALA A 156 8.36 -7.35 0.21
N VAL A 157 8.54 -8.06 -0.91
CA VAL A 157 8.23 -7.57 -2.26
C VAL A 157 6.73 -7.50 -2.50
N ASP A 158 5.97 -8.54 -2.14
CA ASP A 158 4.50 -8.53 -2.25
C ASP A 158 3.90 -7.37 -1.45
N SER A 159 4.37 -7.19 -0.21
CA SER A 159 3.95 -6.10 0.67
C SER A 159 4.28 -4.73 0.07
N ALA A 160 5.50 -4.55 -0.45
CA ALA A 160 5.91 -3.29 -1.06
C ALA A 160 5.06 -2.93 -2.29
N ILE A 161 4.73 -3.90 -3.15
CA ILE A 161 3.86 -3.68 -4.31
C ILE A 161 2.46 -3.23 -3.87
N ALA A 162 1.86 -3.94 -2.91
CA ALA A 162 0.53 -3.57 -2.41
C ALA A 162 0.51 -2.18 -1.77
N VAL A 163 1.57 -1.84 -1.03
CA VAL A 163 1.77 -0.52 -0.45
C VAL A 163 1.87 0.55 -1.54
N MET A 164 2.67 0.36 -2.58
CA MET A 164 2.82 1.37 -3.64
C MET A 164 1.52 1.61 -4.41
N PHE A 165 0.71 0.57 -4.66
CA PHE A 165 -0.66 0.77 -5.16
C PHE A 165 -1.53 1.60 -4.21
N CYS A 166 -1.42 1.38 -2.90
CA CYS A 166 -2.14 2.17 -1.90
C CYS A 166 -1.67 3.63 -1.88
N LEU A 167 -0.36 3.86 -1.88
CA LEU A 167 0.23 5.21 -1.89
C LEU A 167 -0.16 5.98 -3.15
N GLY A 168 -0.27 5.32 -4.31
CA GLY A 168 -0.80 5.91 -5.54
C GLY A 168 -2.26 6.37 -5.45
N VAL A 169 -3.01 5.87 -4.46
CA VAL A 169 -4.41 6.24 -4.19
C VAL A 169 -4.50 7.28 -3.09
N THR A 170 -3.73 7.13 -2.00
CA THR A 170 -3.81 7.98 -0.81
C THR A 170 -2.95 9.24 -0.90
N ASN A 171 -1.81 9.14 -1.59
CA ASN A 171 -0.87 10.24 -1.83
C ASN A 171 -0.74 10.52 -3.34
N PRO A 172 -1.84 10.85 -4.04
CA PRO A 172 -1.88 11.05 -5.49
C PRO A 172 -1.04 12.24 -5.98
N GLN A 173 -0.68 13.15 -5.07
CA GLN A 173 0.24 14.26 -5.31
C GLN A 173 1.72 13.82 -5.37
N SER A 174 2.03 12.65 -4.82
CA SER A 174 3.40 12.16 -4.66
C SER A 174 3.68 10.97 -5.58
N SER A 175 2.73 10.04 -5.72
CA SER A 175 2.90 8.75 -6.41
C SER A 175 1.65 8.32 -7.17
N GLY A 176 1.78 7.38 -8.10
CA GLY A 176 0.64 6.78 -8.80
C GLY A 176 1.00 6.12 -10.13
N LEU A 177 0.06 5.36 -10.71
CA LEU A 177 0.26 4.56 -11.94
C LEU A 177 0.79 5.32 -13.17
N GLY A 178 0.69 6.65 -13.17
CA GLY A 178 1.23 7.51 -14.22
C GLY A 178 2.70 7.90 -14.04
N GLY A 179 3.36 7.46 -12.97
CA GLY A 179 4.74 7.81 -12.63
C GLY A 179 5.73 6.65 -12.81
N GLY A 180 6.76 6.63 -11.97
CA GLY A 180 7.79 5.60 -11.94
C GLY A 180 8.50 5.51 -10.59
N PHE A 181 9.23 4.41 -10.37
CA PHE A 181 9.89 4.14 -9.10
C PHE A 181 11.30 3.56 -9.26
N LEU A 182 12.06 3.64 -8.17
CA LEU A 182 13.27 2.87 -7.96
C LEU A 182 13.06 1.96 -6.75
N MET A 183 13.39 0.67 -6.88
CA MET A 183 13.27 -0.31 -5.79
C MET A 183 14.59 -1.04 -5.60
N THR A 184 15.06 -1.08 -4.36
CA THR A 184 16.16 -1.94 -3.91
C THR A 184 15.59 -3.09 -3.12
N ILE A 185 15.96 -4.32 -3.49
CA ILE A 185 15.53 -5.55 -2.81
C ILE A 185 16.78 -6.19 -2.21
N TYR A 186 16.77 -6.45 -0.91
CA TYR A 186 17.77 -7.26 -0.23
C TYR A 186 17.27 -8.68 -0.06
N ASN A 187 18.00 -9.65 -0.62
CA ASN A 187 17.72 -11.06 -0.47
C ASN A 187 18.60 -11.63 0.66
N LYS A 188 17.96 -12.05 1.76
CA LYS A 188 18.69 -12.51 2.95
C LYS A 188 19.45 -13.81 2.69
N THR A 189 18.85 -14.74 1.95
CA THR A 189 19.45 -16.05 1.65
C THR A 189 20.70 -15.92 0.80
N GLN A 190 20.71 -14.98 -0.15
CA GLN A 190 21.85 -14.72 -1.03
C GLN A 190 22.84 -13.69 -0.45
N GLY A 191 22.46 -12.97 0.60
CA GLY A 191 23.28 -11.91 1.20
C GLY A 191 23.58 -10.75 0.24
N ARG A 192 22.72 -10.50 -0.75
CA ARG A 192 22.97 -9.47 -1.77
C ARG A 192 21.72 -8.63 -2.05
N CYS A 193 21.94 -7.43 -2.56
CA CYS A 193 20.87 -6.57 -3.03
C CYS A 193 20.69 -6.73 -4.54
N VAL A 194 19.59 -6.21 -5.06
CA VAL A 194 19.33 -6.00 -6.49
C VAL A 194 18.50 -4.73 -6.63
N ALA A 195 18.54 -4.08 -7.80
CA ALA A 195 17.74 -2.89 -8.05
C ALA A 195 16.82 -3.08 -9.26
N ILE A 196 15.59 -2.60 -9.13
CA ILE A 196 14.63 -2.43 -10.23
C ILE A 196 14.49 -0.93 -10.47
N ASP A 197 14.73 -0.53 -11.70
CA ASP A 197 14.46 0.80 -12.20
C ASP A 197 13.24 0.76 -13.09
N ALA A 198 12.17 1.41 -12.62
CA ALA A 198 10.95 1.64 -13.35
C ALA A 198 10.68 3.13 -13.45
N ARG A 199 11.73 3.96 -13.58
CA ARG A 199 11.61 5.36 -13.95
C ARG A 199 11.01 5.49 -15.33
N GLU A 200 10.36 6.63 -15.54
CA GLU A 200 9.74 6.99 -16.79
C GLU A 200 10.81 7.29 -17.84
N THR A 201 10.56 6.91 -19.09
CA THR A 201 11.43 7.25 -20.22
C THR A 201 10.80 8.34 -21.06
N ALA A 202 11.61 9.21 -21.66
CA ALA A 202 11.11 10.19 -22.61
C ALA A 202 10.52 9.52 -23.87
N PRO A 203 9.44 10.06 -24.47
CA PRO A 203 8.91 9.57 -25.74
C PRO A 203 9.91 9.75 -26.89
N ALA A 204 9.82 8.95 -27.95
CA ALA A 204 10.75 9.01 -29.08
C ALA A 204 10.75 10.38 -29.80
N ALA A 205 9.65 11.14 -29.72
CA ALA A 205 9.54 12.48 -30.27
C ALA A 205 10.12 13.58 -29.37
N ALA A 206 10.57 13.26 -28.15
CA ALA A 206 11.22 14.22 -27.28
C ALA A 206 12.58 14.64 -27.85
N HIS A 207 12.94 15.91 -27.68
CA HIS A 207 14.21 16.45 -28.18
C HIS A 207 14.75 17.53 -27.24
N ARG A 208 16.07 17.75 -27.30
CA ARG A 208 16.82 18.65 -26.39
C ARG A 208 16.16 20.02 -26.20
N ASP A 209 15.67 20.62 -27.28
CA ASP A 209 15.22 22.01 -27.30
C ASP A 209 13.69 22.16 -27.11
N MET A 210 12.95 21.09 -26.80
CA MET A 210 11.48 21.08 -26.77
C MET A 210 10.83 21.98 -25.71
N PHE A 211 11.59 22.38 -24.70
CA PHE A 211 11.19 23.31 -23.62
C PHE A 211 12.06 24.57 -23.59
N ARG A 212 12.84 24.83 -24.65
CA ARG A 212 13.64 26.05 -24.73
C ARG A 212 12.71 27.26 -24.70
N ASN A 213 12.93 28.16 -23.75
CA ASN A 213 12.09 29.32 -23.47
C ASN A 213 10.66 28.99 -22.95
N ASP A 214 10.40 27.73 -22.57
CA ASP A 214 9.11 27.30 -22.00
C ASP A 214 9.34 26.44 -20.75
N SER A 215 9.76 27.09 -19.66
CA SER A 215 10.05 26.37 -18.41
C SER A 215 8.79 25.78 -17.77
N ASP A 216 7.61 26.35 -18.03
CA ASP A 216 6.36 25.86 -17.43
C ASP A 216 5.76 24.70 -18.20
N GLY A 217 5.92 24.64 -19.52
CA GLY A 217 5.58 23.45 -20.32
C GLY A 217 6.39 22.21 -19.97
N SER A 218 7.56 22.37 -19.32
CA SER A 218 8.31 21.24 -18.75
C SER A 218 7.72 20.69 -17.44
N LYS A 219 6.80 21.42 -16.82
CA LYS A 219 6.17 21.09 -15.53
C LYS A 219 4.70 20.72 -15.68
N TYR A 220 4.01 21.33 -16.65
CA TYR A 220 2.56 21.22 -16.81
C TYR A 220 2.17 20.82 -18.23
N GLY A 221 1.04 20.11 -18.33
CA GLY A 221 0.42 19.73 -19.59
C GLY A 221 0.91 18.39 -20.15
N PHE A 222 0.30 17.95 -21.24
CA PHE A 222 0.57 16.62 -21.80
C PHE A 222 1.99 16.49 -22.38
N LYS A 223 2.63 17.60 -22.78
CA LYS A 223 3.99 17.57 -23.34
C LYS A 223 5.07 17.23 -22.31
N SER A 224 4.84 17.48 -21.01
CA SER A 224 5.79 17.16 -19.93
C SER A 224 5.75 15.70 -19.49
N ALA A 225 4.74 14.92 -19.91
CA ALA A 225 4.59 13.53 -19.48
C ALA A 225 5.61 12.60 -20.17
N ALA A 226 6.20 11.72 -19.36
CA ALA A 226 7.05 10.63 -19.80
C ALA A 226 6.26 9.30 -19.75
N ILE A 227 6.82 8.22 -20.31
CA ILE A 227 6.13 6.93 -20.35
C ILE A 227 6.06 6.33 -18.94
N PRO A 228 4.86 6.06 -18.38
CA PRO A 228 4.72 5.54 -17.02
C PRO A 228 5.35 4.16 -16.82
N GLY A 229 6.08 3.99 -15.73
CA GLY A 229 6.85 2.78 -15.43
C GLY A 229 6.31 1.87 -14.34
N GLU A 230 5.49 2.40 -13.43
CA GLU A 230 5.05 1.71 -12.21
C GLU A 230 4.52 0.30 -12.47
N LEU A 231 3.55 0.14 -13.37
CA LEU A 231 2.88 -1.15 -13.54
C LEU A 231 3.80 -2.23 -14.09
N ALA A 232 4.65 -1.90 -15.08
CA ALA A 232 5.61 -2.87 -15.60
C ALA A 232 6.67 -3.22 -14.55
N GLY A 233 7.12 -2.24 -13.76
CA GLY A 233 8.05 -2.48 -12.66
C GLY A 233 7.46 -3.36 -11.55
N TYR A 234 6.23 -3.10 -11.13
CA TYR A 234 5.52 -3.92 -10.14
C TYR A 234 5.38 -5.35 -10.62
N TRP A 235 4.97 -5.54 -11.88
CA TRP A 235 4.83 -6.86 -12.46
C TRP A 235 6.17 -7.59 -12.55
N LEU A 236 7.24 -6.90 -12.96
CA LEU A 236 8.59 -7.46 -12.97
C LEU A 236 9.02 -7.93 -11.57
N ALA A 237 8.81 -7.09 -10.54
CA ALA A 237 9.12 -7.40 -9.15
C ALA A 237 8.30 -8.61 -8.64
N TYR A 238 7.00 -8.63 -8.89
CA TYR A 238 6.11 -9.73 -8.52
C TYR A 238 6.51 -11.04 -9.21
N VAL A 239 6.77 -11.01 -10.51
CA VAL A 239 7.15 -12.20 -11.29
C VAL A 239 8.53 -12.72 -10.89
N ARG A 240 9.48 -11.87 -10.50
CA ARG A 240 10.83 -12.34 -10.13
C ARG A 240 10.98 -12.69 -8.65
N TYR A 241 10.35 -11.91 -7.77
CA TYR A 241 10.62 -11.94 -6.33
C TYR A 241 9.37 -12.07 -5.46
N GLY A 242 8.16 -12.16 -6.02
CA GLY A 242 6.95 -12.39 -5.23
C GLY A 242 6.95 -13.77 -4.54
N SER A 243 6.24 -13.88 -3.41
CA SER A 243 6.27 -15.09 -2.56
C SER A 243 5.64 -16.33 -3.19
N ARG A 244 4.80 -16.16 -4.22
CA ARG A 244 3.89 -17.18 -4.78
C ARG A 244 2.78 -17.64 -3.84
N ARG A 245 2.63 -17.00 -2.67
CA ARG A 245 1.57 -17.31 -1.69
C ARG A 245 0.42 -16.29 -1.72
N VAL A 246 0.68 -15.12 -2.27
CA VAL A 246 -0.30 -14.05 -2.45
C VAL A 246 -0.50 -13.83 -3.95
N GLU A 247 -1.74 -13.80 -4.41
CA GLU A 247 -2.04 -13.59 -5.82
C GLU A 247 -1.92 -12.12 -6.20
N TRP A 248 -1.62 -11.83 -7.48
CA TRP A 248 -1.49 -10.47 -8.01
C TRP A 248 -2.68 -9.56 -7.65
N LYS A 249 -3.90 -10.10 -7.77
CA LYS A 249 -5.13 -9.37 -7.46
C LYS A 249 -5.19 -8.95 -5.99
N ASP A 250 -4.68 -9.77 -5.06
CA ASP A 250 -4.72 -9.49 -3.63
C ASP A 250 -3.85 -8.30 -3.23
N LEU A 251 -2.85 -7.96 -4.06
CA LEU A 251 -1.99 -6.80 -3.88
C LEU A 251 -2.69 -5.49 -4.28
N ILE A 252 -3.72 -5.55 -5.13
CA ILE A 252 -4.34 -4.38 -5.77
C ILE A 252 -5.74 -4.09 -5.22
N LEU A 253 -6.53 -5.14 -5.00
CA LEU A 253 -7.93 -5.03 -4.58
C LEU A 253 -8.13 -4.22 -3.29
N PRO A 254 -7.24 -4.25 -2.27
CA PRO A 254 -7.38 -3.37 -1.11
C PRO A 254 -7.41 -1.87 -1.48
N SER A 255 -6.55 -1.45 -2.41
CA SER A 255 -6.49 -0.07 -2.91
C SER A 255 -7.68 0.29 -3.80
N ALA A 256 -8.19 -0.68 -4.57
CA ALA A 256 -9.43 -0.50 -5.32
C ALA A 256 -10.65 -0.32 -4.39
N GLN A 257 -10.75 -1.12 -3.33
CA GLN A 257 -11.80 -0.99 -2.32
C GLN A 257 -11.73 0.35 -1.59
N LEU A 258 -10.52 0.85 -1.30
CA LEU A 258 -10.32 2.18 -0.72
C LEU A 258 -10.82 3.28 -1.67
N CYS A 259 -10.52 3.17 -2.97
CA CYS A 259 -11.07 4.07 -3.99
C CYS A 259 -12.61 4.04 -4.06
N ARG A 260 -13.24 2.86 -3.93
CA ARG A 260 -14.71 2.70 -3.92
C ARG A 260 -15.35 3.31 -2.69
N SER A 261 -14.78 3.03 -1.52
CA SER A 261 -15.31 3.44 -0.22
C SER A 261 -15.03 4.91 0.11
N GLY A 262 -14.17 5.55 -0.69
CA GLY A 262 -13.71 6.91 -0.49
C GLY A 262 -12.42 6.95 0.32
N VAL A 263 -11.39 7.52 -0.29
CA VAL A 263 -10.04 7.68 0.25
C VAL A 263 -10.08 8.76 1.34
N PRO A 264 -9.70 8.44 2.58
CA PRO A 264 -9.57 9.46 3.62
C PRO A 264 -8.54 10.51 3.23
N VAL A 265 -8.94 11.77 3.23
CA VAL A 265 -8.05 12.89 2.89
C VAL A 265 -7.17 13.22 4.08
N SER A 266 -5.85 13.17 3.88
CA SER A 266 -4.87 13.61 4.87
C SER A 266 -4.77 15.13 4.92
N GLU A 267 -4.21 15.66 6.02
CA GLU A 267 -3.97 17.09 6.15
C GLU A 267 -3.05 17.63 5.04
N TYR A 268 -2.02 16.86 4.67
CA TYR A 268 -1.13 17.24 3.58
C TYR A 268 -1.87 17.27 2.24
N LEU A 269 -2.67 16.25 1.92
CA LEU A 269 -3.43 16.23 0.66
C LEU A 269 -4.46 17.37 0.59
N ASP A 270 -5.12 17.71 1.70
CA ASP A 270 -6.00 18.89 1.80
C ASP A 270 -5.24 20.18 1.44
N ASN A 271 -4.08 20.41 2.06
CA ASN A 271 -3.26 21.58 1.77
C ASN A 271 -2.84 21.67 0.29
N VAL A 272 -2.45 20.54 -0.31
CA VAL A 272 -2.07 20.52 -1.72
C VAL A 272 -3.30 20.76 -2.63
N MET A 273 -4.45 20.17 -2.31
CA MET A 273 -5.67 20.39 -3.08
C MET A 273 -6.13 21.84 -3.04
N LYS A 274 -6.06 22.52 -1.89
CA LYS A 274 -6.35 23.96 -1.77
C LYS A 274 -5.47 24.80 -2.69
N VAL A 275 -4.16 24.53 -2.74
CA VAL A 275 -3.23 25.21 -3.65
C VAL A 275 -3.56 24.94 -5.12
N LYS A 276 -4.08 23.75 -5.42
CA LYS A 276 -4.36 23.28 -6.79
C LYS A 276 -5.79 23.49 -7.26
N GLU A 277 -6.68 24.02 -6.42
CA GLU A 277 -8.12 24.14 -6.72
C GLU A 277 -8.41 24.79 -8.07
N ARG A 278 -7.66 25.86 -8.43
CA ARG A 278 -7.80 26.53 -9.74
C ARG A 278 -7.64 25.56 -10.91
N HIS A 279 -6.68 24.64 -10.83
CA HIS A 279 -6.42 23.64 -11.87
C HIS A 279 -7.54 22.60 -11.95
N PHE A 280 -8.11 22.20 -10.80
CA PHE A 280 -9.22 21.25 -10.77
C PHE A 280 -10.50 21.82 -11.41
N ARG A 281 -10.71 23.13 -11.25
CA ARG A 281 -11.86 23.82 -11.85
C ARG A 281 -11.67 24.09 -13.34
N SER A 282 -10.45 24.40 -13.79
CA SER A 282 -10.17 24.67 -15.20
C SER A 282 -10.04 23.42 -16.05
N ASN A 283 -9.65 22.27 -15.47
CA ASN A 283 -9.47 21.03 -16.21
C ASN A 283 -10.69 20.08 -16.08
N PRO A 284 -11.41 19.79 -17.18
CA PRO A 284 -12.56 18.89 -17.15
C PRO A 284 -12.29 17.49 -16.57
N SER A 285 -11.08 16.94 -16.76
CA SER A 285 -10.73 15.60 -16.25
C SER A 285 -10.51 15.59 -14.72
N MET A 286 -10.36 16.76 -14.11
CA MET A 286 -10.06 16.94 -12.67
C MET A 286 -11.26 17.40 -11.83
N LYS A 287 -12.47 17.49 -12.41
CA LYS A 287 -13.68 17.88 -11.66
C LYS A 287 -13.96 17.00 -10.43
N ALA A 288 -13.51 15.75 -10.44
CA ALA A 288 -13.69 14.80 -9.33
C ALA A 288 -12.98 15.23 -8.02
N TRP A 289 -12.07 16.20 -8.09
CA TRP A 289 -11.38 16.76 -6.90
C TRP A 289 -12.17 17.86 -6.19
N ILE A 290 -13.27 18.33 -6.80
CA ILE A 290 -14.23 19.25 -6.16
C ILE A 290 -15.35 18.43 -5.54
N ASN A 291 -15.58 18.63 -4.25
CA ASN A 291 -16.69 18.04 -3.52
C ASN A 291 -18.00 18.71 -3.98
N PRO A 292 -18.95 17.97 -4.57
CA PRO A 292 -20.20 18.54 -5.08
C PRO A 292 -21.11 19.07 -3.96
N ALA A 293 -21.01 18.54 -2.74
CA ALA A 293 -21.83 18.97 -1.61
C ALA A 293 -21.40 20.33 -1.06
N THR A 294 -20.10 20.63 -1.07
CA THR A 294 -19.54 21.88 -0.52
C THR A 294 -19.12 22.87 -1.59
N ASN A 295 -19.07 22.44 -2.86
CA ASN A 295 -18.49 23.18 -3.99
C ASN A 295 -17.08 23.72 -3.68
N SER A 296 -16.28 22.95 -2.95
CA SER A 296 -14.87 23.23 -2.63
C SER A 296 -14.07 21.93 -2.73
N THR A 297 -12.74 21.97 -2.61
CA THR A 297 -11.95 20.74 -2.52
C THR A 297 -12.33 19.93 -1.27
N TYR A 298 -12.13 18.61 -1.33
CA TYR A 298 -12.25 17.77 -0.14
C TYR A 298 -11.27 18.24 0.94
N LYS A 299 -11.66 18.18 2.21
CA LYS A 299 -10.87 18.63 3.36
C LYS A 299 -10.31 17.45 4.14
N ALA A 300 -9.35 17.70 5.02
CA ALA A 300 -8.81 16.67 5.90
C ALA A 300 -9.93 15.94 6.68
N GLY A 301 -9.90 14.60 6.63
CA GLY A 301 -10.93 13.72 7.20
C GLY A 301 -12.11 13.44 6.27
N ASP A 302 -12.32 14.20 5.19
CA ASP A 302 -13.33 13.85 4.20
C ASP A 302 -12.95 12.54 3.49
N ARG A 303 -13.94 11.89 2.88
CA ARG A 303 -13.74 10.73 2.02
C ARG A 303 -13.83 11.14 0.56
N LEU A 304 -12.72 11.06 -0.15
CA LEU A 304 -12.63 11.35 -1.59
C LEU A 304 -12.99 10.09 -2.41
N PRO A 305 -14.16 10.01 -3.04
CA PRO A 305 -14.52 8.88 -3.89
C PRO A 305 -13.69 8.88 -5.19
N ARG A 306 -13.15 7.71 -5.55
CA ARG A 306 -12.35 7.52 -6.78
C ARG A 306 -12.87 6.34 -7.61
N PRO A 307 -14.17 6.28 -7.98
CA PRO A 307 -14.78 5.09 -8.59
C PRO A 307 -14.18 4.73 -9.96
N LYS A 308 -13.74 5.71 -10.76
CA LYS A 308 -13.04 5.45 -12.02
C LYS A 308 -11.68 4.79 -11.80
N LEU A 309 -10.92 5.26 -10.81
CA LEU A 309 -9.64 4.66 -10.45
C LEU A 309 -9.83 3.26 -9.85
N ALA A 310 -10.86 3.06 -9.01
CA ALA A 310 -11.23 1.74 -8.52
C ALA A 310 -11.46 0.76 -9.67
N ALA A 311 -12.27 1.14 -10.67
CA ALA A 311 -12.54 0.30 -11.84
C ALA A 311 -11.26 0.01 -12.65
N THR A 312 -10.36 0.98 -12.79
CA THR A 312 -9.05 0.75 -13.42
C THR A 312 -8.20 -0.25 -12.64
N LEU A 313 -8.12 -0.11 -11.32
CA LEU A 313 -7.38 -1.03 -10.46
C LEU A 313 -8.00 -2.43 -10.47
N GLU A 314 -9.33 -2.55 -10.46
CA GLU A 314 -10.05 -3.82 -10.61
C GLU A 314 -9.76 -4.48 -11.97
N LYS A 315 -9.72 -3.71 -13.07
CA LYS A 315 -9.32 -4.21 -14.39
C LYS A 315 -7.87 -4.75 -14.37
N ILE A 316 -6.94 -4.01 -13.78
CA ILE A 316 -5.52 -4.42 -13.67
C ILE A 316 -5.38 -5.67 -12.79
N ALA A 317 -6.11 -5.74 -11.67
CA ALA A 317 -6.07 -6.86 -10.74
C ALA A 317 -6.53 -8.17 -11.38
N ASN A 318 -7.56 -8.10 -12.23
CA ASN A 318 -8.16 -9.27 -12.88
C ASN A 318 -7.59 -9.55 -14.28
N ALA A 319 -6.64 -8.75 -14.76
CA ALA A 319 -6.03 -8.95 -16.05
C ALA A 319 -5.17 -10.23 -16.06
N PRO A 320 -5.34 -11.13 -17.04
CA PRO A 320 -4.42 -12.26 -17.23
C PRO A 320 -2.99 -11.80 -17.52
N ASP A 321 -2.85 -10.67 -18.23
CA ASP A 321 -1.58 -10.01 -18.52
C ASP A 321 -1.75 -8.49 -18.31
N PRO A 322 -1.51 -7.97 -17.10
CA PRO A 322 -1.71 -6.56 -16.78
C PRO A 322 -0.76 -5.64 -17.58
N VAL A 323 0.45 -6.12 -17.90
CA VAL A 323 1.43 -5.35 -18.68
C VAL A 323 0.97 -5.21 -20.12
N LYS A 324 0.55 -6.31 -20.77
CA LYS A 324 -0.01 -6.24 -22.13
C LYS A 324 -1.24 -5.34 -22.19
N MET A 325 -2.14 -5.45 -21.21
CA MET A 325 -3.34 -4.60 -21.13
C MET A 325 -2.97 -3.10 -21.09
N PHE A 326 -2.00 -2.73 -20.26
CA PHE A 326 -1.61 -1.33 -20.04
C PHE A 326 -0.80 -0.74 -21.20
N TYR A 327 0.23 -1.46 -21.65
CA TYR A 327 1.23 -0.93 -22.58
C TYR A 327 0.96 -1.25 -24.06
N ARG A 328 0.09 -2.23 -24.34
CA ARG A 328 -0.19 -2.72 -25.71
C ARG A 328 -1.67 -2.99 -26.00
N GLY A 329 -2.55 -2.68 -25.05
CA GLY A 329 -3.97 -3.01 -25.11
C GLY A 329 -4.87 -1.78 -25.01
N GLU A 330 -6.08 -1.98 -24.51
CA GLU A 330 -7.13 -0.94 -24.39
C GLU A 330 -6.62 0.32 -23.70
N MET A 331 -5.85 0.19 -22.61
CA MET A 331 -5.35 1.35 -21.87
C MET A 331 -4.30 2.13 -22.67
N ALA A 332 -3.46 1.46 -23.46
CA ALA A 332 -2.49 2.14 -24.32
C ALA A 332 -3.18 2.98 -25.40
N GLU A 333 -4.29 2.48 -25.96
CA GLU A 333 -5.12 3.21 -26.90
C GLU A 333 -5.74 4.47 -26.26
N VAL A 334 -6.25 4.34 -25.03
CA VAL A 334 -6.82 5.47 -24.29
C VAL A 334 -5.76 6.52 -23.97
N ILE A 335 -4.60 6.11 -23.44
CA ILE A 335 -3.50 7.01 -23.10
C ILE A 335 -3.01 7.75 -24.36
N ALA A 336 -2.72 7.03 -25.44
CA ALA A 336 -2.21 7.65 -26.66
C ALA A 336 -3.22 8.61 -27.30
N ARG A 337 -4.52 8.29 -27.25
CA ARG A 337 -5.57 9.19 -27.73
C ARG A 337 -5.64 10.47 -26.89
N GLU A 338 -5.66 10.36 -25.56
CA GLU A 338 -5.72 11.53 -24.67
C GLU A 338 -4.45 12.40 -24.82
N MET A 339 -3.28 11.78 -24.97
CA MET A 339 -2.04 12.48 -25.26
C MET A 339 -2.11 13.25 -26.58
N ALA A 340 -2.64 12.65 -27.65
CA ALA A 340 -2.79 13.34 -28.93
C ALA A 340 -3.80 14.50 -28.86
N GLU A 341 -4.95 14.30 -28.22
CA GLU A 341 -5.98 15.35 -28.02
C GLU A 341 -5.46 16.50 -27.15
N GLY A 342 -4.60 16.20 -26.17
CA GLY A 342 -4.01 17.16 -25.24
C GLY A 342 -2.71 17.82 -25.72
N GLY A 343 -2.24 17.53 -26.94
CA GLY A 343 -1.00 18.09 -27.51
C GLY A 343 0.29 17.51 -26.92
N GLY A 344 0.22 16.34 -26.31
CA GLY A 344 1.37 15.56 -25.86
C GLY A 344 1.96 14.65 -26.94
N ILE A 345 3.09 14.03 -26.60
CA ILE A 345 3.95 13.36 -27.59
C ILE A 345 4.18 11.86 -27.32
N ILE A 346 3.51 11.27 -26.32
CA ILE A 346 3.52 9.81 -26.11
C ILE A 346 2.64 9.14 -27.16
N THR A 347 3.20 8.18 -27.87
CA THR A 347 2.47 7.33 -28.82
C THR A 347 2.29 5.91 -28.28
N LYS A 348 1.43 5.13 -28.95
CA LYS A 348 1.29 3.69 -28.66
C LYS A 348 2.59 2.92 -28.84
N LYS A 349 3.44 3.35 -29.77
CA LYS A 349 4.74 2.72 -30.01
C LYS A 349 5.67 2.95 -28.83
N ASP A 350 5.64 4.14 -28.23
CA ASP A 350 6.42 4.46 -27.04
C ASP A 350 5.95 3.64 -25.83
N LEU A 351 4.63 3.53 -25.61
CA LEU A 351 4.09 2.67 -24.55
C LEU A 351 4.49 1.20 -24.76
N ALA A 352 4.37 0.68 -25.98
CA ALA A 352 4.66 -0.72 -26.28
C ALA A 352 6.14 -1.10 -26.14
N SER A 353 7.05 -0.12 -26.30
CA SER A 353 8.50 -0.30 -26.22
C SER A 353 9.05 -0.17 -24.80
N TYR A 354 8.32 0.47 -23.88
CA TYR A 354 8.74 0.66 -22.50
C TYR A 354 9.02 -0.67 -21.79
N LYS A 355 10.12 -0.71 -21.03
CA LYS A 355 10.47 -1.81 -20.14
C LYS A 355 11.23 -1.27 -18.92
N PRO A 356 10.91 -1.75 -17.71
CA PRO A 356 11.74 -1.50 -16.55
C PRO A 356 13.09 -2.22 -16.69
N ILE A 357 14.12 -1.64 -16.08
CA ILE A 357 15.49 -2.15 -16.10
C ILE A 357 15.78 -2.86 -14.78
N PHE A 358 16.51 -3.96 -14.86
CA PHE A 358 17.01 -4.69 -13.70
C PHE A 358 18.52 -4.52 -13.65
N TYR A 359 19.03 -3.95 -12.56
CA TYR A 359 20.45 -3.65 -12.39
C TYR A 359 21.08 -4.55 -11.33
N ASP A 360 22.36 -4.88 -11.56
CA ASP A 360 23.27 -5.15 -10.46
C ASP A 360 23.43 -3.85 -9.65
N GLN A 361 23.28 -3.98 -8.34
CA GLN A 361 23.23 -2.87 -7.40
C GLN A 361 24.54 -2.07 -7.38
N LEU A 362 24.44 -0.77 -7.11
CA LEU A 362 25.58 0.03 -6.67
C LEU A 362 25.82 -0.26 -5.19
N THR A 363 27.04 -0.69 -4.84
CA THR A 363 27.39 -1.16 -3.49
C THR A 363 28.54 -0.34 -2.92
N ASN A 364 28.43 -0.01 -1.64
CA ASN A 364 29.49 0.51 -0.82
C ASN A 364 29.64 -0.38 0.42
N ASN A 365 30.82 -0.95 0.62
CA ASN A 365 31.11 -1.97 1.62
C ASN A 365 32.24 -1.57 2.58
N HIS A 366 32.67 -0.30 2.59
CA HIS A 366 33.74 0.17 3.46
C HIS A 366 33.23 0.82 4.75
N PHE A 367 32.09 0.34 5.26
CA PHE A 367 31.56 0.71 6.55
C PHE A 367 32.11 -0.21 7.67
N ARG A 368 31.65 0.04 8.90
CA ARG A 368 32.06 -0.74 10.06
C ARG A 368 31.46 -2.15 10.04
N GLY A 369 32.25 -3.13 10.47
CA GLY A 369 31.80 -4.52 10.59
C GLY A 369 31.47 -5.12 9.22
N ASP A 370 30.30 -5.74 9.12
CA ASP A 370 29.73 -6.32 7.91
C ASP A 370 28.67 -5.42 7.26
N LEU A 371 28.60 -4.15 7.68
CA LEU A 371 27.63 -3.20 7.13
C LEU A 371 27.94 -2.89 5.65
N VAL A 372 26.90 -2.98 4.84
CA VAL A 372 26.94 -2.68 3.41
C VAL A 372 25.77 -1.78 3.07
N MET A 373 26.03 -0.70 2.34
CA MET A 373 25.01 0.13 1.74
C MET A 373 24.89 -0.23 0.26
N CYS A 374 23.66 -0.46 -0.21
CA CYS A 374 23.40 -0.88 -1.58
C CYS A 374 22.14 -0.19 -2.11
N GLY A 375 22.08 0.03 -3.41
CA GLY A 375 20.92 0.65 -4.05
C GLY A 375 21.04 0.79 -5.56
N ALA A 376 20.15 1.57 -6.15
CA ALA A 376 20.10 1.76 -7.60
C ALA A 376 21.33 2.54 -8.13
N PRO A 377 21.93 2.12 -9.26
CA PRO A 377 22.90 2.94 -9.99
C PRO A 377 22.22 4.12 -10.72
N PRO A 378 22.98 4.99 -11.43
CA PRO A 378 22.40 5.98 -12.33
C PRO A 378 21.39 5.35 -13.31
N PRO A 379 20.21 5.96 -13.51
CA PRO A 379 19.88 7.38 -13.35
C PRO A 379 19.63 7.86 -11.90
N SER A 380 19.61 6.97 -10.92
CA SER A 380 19.57 7.37 -9.51
C SER A 380 20.81 8.17 -9.08
N SER A 381 20.62 9.17 -8.22
CA SER A 381 21.72 9.87 -7.54
C SER A 381 22.13 9.23 -6.21
N PHE A 382 21.79 7.96 -5.96
CA PHE A 382 22.04 7.28 -4.68
C PHE A 382 23.51 7.26 -4.24
N ALA A 383 24.46 7.29 -5.19
CA ALA A 383 25.89 7.43 -4.91
C ALA A 383 26.24 8.66 -4.06
N VAL A 384 25.48 9.75 -4.20
CA VAL A 384 25.62 10.98 -3.40
C VAL A 384 25.38 10.68 -1.93
N THR A 385 24.27 10.00 -1.60
CA THR A 385 23.95 9.60 -0.21
C THR A 385 24.99 8.63 0.34
N GLN A 386 25.40 7.64 -0.44
CA GLN A 386 26.44 6.68 -0.02
C GLN A 386 27.75 7.38 0.34
N LEU A 387 28.17 8.37 -0.47
CA LEU A 387 29.39 9.14 -0.20
C LEU A 387 29.25 9.97 1.09
N ILE A 388 28.11 10.65 1.29
CA ILE A 388 27.87 11.43 2.53
C ILE A 388 28.00 10.52 3.75
N VAL A 389 27.31 9.37 3.75
CA VAL A 389 27.35 8.41 4.87
C VAL A 389 28.77 7.84 5.06
N SER A 390 29.50 7.59 3.97
CA SER A 390 30.88 7.08 4.04
C SER A 390 31.85 8.05 4.68
N VAL A 391 31.78 9.33 4.30
CA VAL A 391 32.63 10.38 4.88
C VAL A 391 32.32 10.52 6.37
N MET A 392 31.04 10.60 6.74
CA MET A 392 30.65 10.71 8.15
C MET A 392 31.06 9.48 8.95
N SER A 393 30.86 8.27 8.42
CA SER A 393 31.26 7.03 9.09
C SER A 393 32.77 6.90 9.26
N ALA A 394 33.57 7.45 8.34
CA ALA A 394 35.02 7.43 8.44
C ALA A 394 35.56 8.47 9.44
N MET A 395 34.92 9.63 9.54
CA MET A 395 35.29 10.70 10.48
C MET A 395 34.83 10.42 11.92
N TYR A 396 33.69 9.74 12.07
CA TYR A 396 33.03 9.49 13.34
C TYR A 396 32.79 7.99 13.55
N PRO A 397 33.85 7.18 13.71
CA PRO A 397 33.71 5.75 13.95
C PRO A 397 33.07 5.44 15.31
N GLU A 398 32.66 4.19 15.54
CA GLU A 398 32.12 3.79 16.85
C GLU A 398 33.12 4.07 17.99
N GLY A 399 32.60 4.57 19.11
CA GLY A 399 33.40 5.00 20.25
C GLY A 399 33.94 6.42 20.12
N HIS A 400 33.69 7.12 19.00
CA HIS A 400 33.99 8.54 18.90
C HIS A 400 33.19 9.33 19.95
N LYS A 401 33.86 10.31 20.60
CA LYS A 401 33.32 11.02 21.77
C LYS A 401 32.47 12.26 21.44
N ALA A 402 32.40 12.65 20.18
CA ALA A 402 31.63 13.82 19.75
C ALA A 402 30.12 13.59 19.90
N ASP A 403 29.41 14.65 20.31
CA ASP A 403 27.94 14.67 20.26
C ASP A 403 27.50 14.85 18.81
N ILE A 404 27.03 13.76 18.19
CA ILE A 404 26.64 13.75 16.78
C ILE A 404 25.48 14.73 16.49
N ARG A 405 24.65 15.07 17.48
CA ARG A 405 23.46 15.91 17.29
C ARG A 405 23.75 17.39 17.53
N ASN A 406 24.64 17.72 18.46
CA ASN A 406 24.80 19.10 18.93
C ASN A 406 26.20 19.69 18.74
N ASP A 407 27.22 18.89 18.40
CA ASP A 407 28.56 19.42 18.15
C ASP A 407 28.59 20.20 16.82
N PRO A 408 28.86 21.53 16.85
CA PRO A 408 28.94 22.35 15.64
C PRO A 408 29.96 21.83 14.63
N LYS A 409 31.03 21.16 15.08
CA LYS A 409 32.04 20.57 14.19
C LYS A 409 31.48 19.36 13.44
N VAL A 410 30.64 18.54 14.07
CA VAL A 410 29.93 17.44 13.40
C VAL A 410 28.98 17.98 12.35
N ILE A 411 28.21 19.00 12.71
CA ILE A 411 27.28 19.66 11.78
C ILE A 411 28.06 20.26 10.59
N HIS A 412 29.18 20.93 10.85
CA HIS A 412 30.05 21.46 9.82
C HIS A 412 30.58 20.37 8.88
N HIS A 413 31.11 19.27 9.41
CA HIS A 413 31.58 18.15 8.58
C HIS A 413 30.46 17.51 7.77
N PHE A 414 29.26 17.39 8.33
CA PHE A 414 28.08 16.88 7.62
C PHE A 414 27.71 17.78 6.43
N VAL A 415 27.69 19.10 6.65
CA VAL A 415 27.43 20.09 5.60
C VAL A 415 28.53 20.05 4.53
N GLU A 416 29.80 19.96 4.91
CA GLU A 416 30.90 19.85 3.94
C GLU A 416 30.82 18.53 3.14
N ALA A 417 30.45 17.41 3.79
CA ALA A 417 30.26 16.12 3.10
C ALA A 417 29.15 16.22 2.05
N MET A 418 28.02 16.86 2.41
CA MET A 418 26.93 17.15 1.50
C MET A 418 27.41 18.01 0.32
N LYS A 419 28.12 19.11 0.56
CA LYS A 419 28.58 20.01 -0.50
C LYS A 419 29.48 19.31 -1.51
N PHE A 420 30.43 18.50 -1.02
CA PHE A 420 31.29 17.69 -1.89
C PHE A 420 30.52 16.65 -2.69
N ALA A 421 29.60 15.92 -2.05
CA ALA A 421 28.84 14.87 -2.72
C ALA A 421 27.83 15.45 -3.74
N TYR A 422 27.10 16.51 -3.37
CA TYR A 422 26.13 17.17 -4.25
C TYR A 422 26.79 17.91 -5.41
N ALA A 423 28.04 18.37 -5.29
CA ALA A 423 28.78 18.93 -6.41
C ALA A 423 28.97 17.91 -7.56
N GLN A 424 28.91 16.60 -7.27
CA GLN A 424 28.98 15.54 -8.28
C GLN A 424 27.61 15.21 -8.89
N ARG A 425 26.50 15.58 -8.23
CA ARG A 425 25.15 15.12 -8.61
C ARG A 425 24.76 15.53 -10.04
N THR A 426 25.16 16.72 -10.48
CA THR A 426 24.85 17.23 -11.83
C THR A 426 25.63 16.54 -12.95
N LEU A 427 26.67 15.77 -12.59
CA LEU A 427 27.44 14.93 -13.51
C LEU A 427 26.81 13.53 -13.67
N LEU A 428 25.83 13.18 -12.83
CA LEU A 428 25.07 11.94 -12.96
C LEU A 428 23.95 12.11 -13.98
N GLY A 429 23.58 11.01 -14.65
CA GLY A 429 22.52 10.97 -15.64
C GLY A 429 22.20 9.52 -16.02
N ASP A 430 21.32 9.33 -17.00
CA ASP A 430 21.03 8.00 -17.53
C ASP A 430 22.30 7.39 -18.14
N SER A 431 22.74 6.27 -17.57
CA SER A 431 23.99 5.61 -17.95
C SER A 431 23.96 5.03 -19.37
N ALA A 432 22.78 4.84 -19.96
CA ALA A 432 22.64 4.47 -21.37
C ALA A 432 23.08 5.61 -22.33
N PHE A 433 23.04 6.86 -21.87
CA PHE A 433 23.37 8.05 -22.68
C PHE A 433 24.59 8.81 -22.15
N VAL A 434 24.90 8.69 -20.86
CA VAL A 434 26.04 9.31 -20.18
C VAL A 434 26.90 8.22 -19.54
N PRO A 435 27.78 7.54 -20.30
CA PRO A 435 28.55 6.41 -19.79
C PRO A 435 29.39 6.74 -18.55
N SER A 436 29.94 7.97 -18.50
CA SER A 436 30.73 8.46 -17.36
C SER A 436 29.96 8.55 -16.04
N ALA A 437 28.62 8.58 -16.07
CA ALA A 437 27.81 8.65 -14.87
C ALA A 437 27.96 7.39 -14.00
N LEU A 438 28.03 6.21 -14.62
CA LEU A 438 28.20 4.96 -13.88
C LEU A 438 29.60 4.86 -13.27
N ASP A 439 30.64 5.25 -14.01
CA ASP A 439 32.02 5.24 -13.52
C ASP A 439 32.20 6.22 -12.36
N LEU A 440 31.63 7.43 -12.47
CA LEU A 440 31.60 8.39 -11.37
C LEU A 440 30.89 7.83 -10.15
N ALA A 441 29.69 7.25 -10.32
CA ALA A 441 28.94 6.66 -9.22
C ALA A 441 29.70 5.53 -8.52
N LYS A 442 30.37 4.66 -9.27
CA LYS A 442 31.25 3.61 -8.70
C LYS A 442 32.44 4.21 -7.96
N ASN A 443 33.10 5.21 -8.54
CA ASN A 443 34.23 5.88 -7.90
C ASN A 443 33.84 6.53 -6.57
N MET A 444 32.68 7.20 -6.52
CA MET A 444 32.13 7.80 -5.30
C MET A 444 31.86 6.78 -4.17
N THR A 445 31.71 5.49 -4.49
CA THR A 445 31.51 4.41 -3.51
C THR A 445 32.80 3.79 -2.99
N THR A 446 33.98 4.32 -3.33
CA THR A 446 35.27 3.77 -2.92
C THR A 446 35.82 4.41 -1.63
N ARG A 447 36.67 3.67 -0.92
CA ARG A 447 37.41 4.17 0.26
C ARG A 447 38.38 5.29 -0.14
N GLU A 448 38.97 5.18 -1.33
CA GLU A 448 39.92 6.14 -1.89
C GLU A 448 39.25 7.49 -2.12
N TYR A 449 38.06 7.50 -2.72
CA TYR A 449 37.29 8.73 -2.94
C TYR A 449 36.84 9.36 -1.62
N THR A 450 36.35 8.54 -0.68
CA THR A 450 36.00 8.99 0.68
C THR A 450 37.18 9.69 1.36
N SER A 451 38.36 9.07 1.31
CA SER A 451 39.59 9.61 1.90
C SER A 451 40.07 10.88 1.18
N TRP A 452 39.88 10.95 -0.14
CA TRP A 452 40.20 12.13 -0.94
C TRP A 452 39.35 13.34 -0.55
N ILE A 453 38.05 13.14 -0.30
CA ILE A 453 37.16 14.18 0.22
C ILE A 453 37.60 14.65 1.61
N MET A 454 37.85 13.73 2.53
CA MET A 454 38.24 14.08 3.92
C MET A 454 39.51 14.95 3.97
N ARG A 455 40.51 14.69 3.11
CA ARG A 455 41.73 15.50 3.04
C ARG A 455 41.51 16.92 2.51
N ARG A 456 40.38 17.19 1.86
CA ARG A 456 40.03 18.49 1.28
C ARG A 456 39.07 19.29 2.16
N MET A 457 38.46 18.67 3.17
CA MET A 457 37.61 19.39 4.11
C MET A 457 38.45 20.38 4.93
N LYS A 458 37.92 21.59 5.10
CA LYS A 458 38.52 22.63 5.93
C LYS A 458 37.54 22.98 7.05
N ASP A 459 38.02 23.56 8.14
CA ASP A 459 37.17 24.08 9.24
C ASP A 459 36.40 25.38 8.85
N ILE A 460 36.44 25.78 7.57
CA ILE A 460 35.73 26.93 7.03
C ILE A 460 35.06 26.58 5.69
N ALA A 461 33.83 27.06 5.49
CA ALA A 461 33.12 26.90 4.23
C ALA A 461 33.89 27.55 3.07
N GLN A 462 33.90 26.88 1.90
CA GLN A 462 34.56 27.37 0.69
C GLN A 462 33.55 27.89 -0.34
N PRO A 463 33.99 28.67 -1.35
CA PRO A 463 33.17 29.01 -2.50
C PRO A 463 32.76 27.76 -3.31
N SER A 464 31.62 27.78 -4.00
CA SER A 464 31.07 26.63 -4.74
C SER A 464 32.05 25.97 -5.72
N ALA A 465 32.89 26.77 -6.39
CA ALA A 465 33.90 26.28 -7.33
C ALA A 465 34.91 25.30 -6.69
N TYR A 466 35.16 25.43 -5.38
CA TYR A 466 36.09 24.55 -4.65
C TYR A 466 35.64 23.09 -4.58
N TYR A 467 34.32 22.87 -4.51
CA TYR A 467 33.72 21.54 -4.43
C TYR A 467 33.62 20.85 -5.80
N GLY A 468 34.00 21.54 -6.88
CA GLY A 468 33.91 21.05 -8.26
C GLY A 468 32.62 21.44 -8.99
N GLY A 469 31.83 22.36 -8.43
CA GLY A 469 30.52 22.72 -8.97
C GLY A 469 30.57 23.35 -10.36
N ILE A 470 29.99 22.66 -11.34
CA ILE A 470 29.43 23.28 -12.55
C ILE A 470 28.40 24.34 -12.10
N ASN A 471 28.30 25.46 -12.82
CA ASN A 471 27.39 26.58 -12.57
C ASN A 471 25.90 26.21 -12.78
N GLN A 472 25.41 25.17 -12.11
CA GLN A 472 24.02 24.72 -12.15
C GLN A 472 23.48 24.62 -10.72
N THR A 473 22.52 25.48 -10.40
CA THR A 473 21.85 25.48 -9.10
C THR A 473 20.79 24.39 -9.07
N GLN A 474 20.72 23.67 -7.95
CA GLN A 474 19.61 22.76 -7.67
C GLN A 474 18.31 23.56 -7.60
N VAL A 475 17.31 23.17 -8.39
CA VAL A 475 15.97 23.75 -8.36
C VAL A 475 15.20 23.12 -7.19
N PRO A 476 14.30 23.85 -6.49
CA PRO A 476 13.43 23.28 -5.47
C PRO A 476 12.70 22.03 -5.97
N ASP A 477 12.84 20.94 -5.22
CA ASP A 477 12.29 19.62 -5.53
C ASP A 477 10.86 19.47 -4.96
N HIS A 478 10.13 18.46 -5.42
CA HIS A 478 8.76 18.14 -4.99
C HIS A 478 8.70 16.76 -4.31
N GLY A 479 7.56 16.44 -3.72
CA GLY A 479 7.40 15.23 -2.90
C GLY A 479 7.36 13.93 -3.70
N THR A 480 7.80 12.85 -3.05
CA THR A 480 7.68 11.46 -3.49
C THR A 480 7.08 10.64 -2.35
N SER A 481 6.74 9.36 -2.59
CA SER A 481 6.33 8.46 -1.50
C SER A 481 7.38 7.36 -1.32
N GLN A 482 7.71 7.06 -0.06
CA GLN A 482 8.70 6.04 0.30
C GLN A 482 8.02 4.85 0.96
N VAL A 483 8.44 3.63 0.59
CA VAL A 483 8.10 2.40 1.30
C VAL A 483 9.37 1.66 1.69
N SER A 484 9.43 1.20 2.94
CA SER A 484 10.42 0.23 3.39
C SER A 484 9.73 -0.95 4.08
N VAL A 485 10.18 -2.17 3.77
CA VAL A 485 9.61 -3.41 4.30
C VAL A 485 10.73 -4.36 4.71
N LEU A 486 10.57 -4.98 5.87
CA LEU A 486 11.35 -6.14 6.30
C LEU A 486 10.38 -7.29 6.57
N ASP A 487 10.58 -8.45 5.93
CA ASP A 487 9.75 -9.64 6.16
C ASP A 487 10.32 -10.58 7.23
N GLU A 488 9.54 -11.62 7.58
CA GLU A 488 9.93 -12.62 8.59
C GLU A 488 11.13 -13.50 8.19
N TYR A 489 11.51 -13.50 6.92
CA TYR A 489 12.67 -14.23 6.41
C TYR A 489 13.92 -13.34 6.36
N GLY A 490 13.81 -12.07 6.78
CA GLY A 490 14.88 -11.09 6.77
C GLY A 490 15.13 -10.45 5.40
N ASN A 491 14.26 -10.68 4.40
CA ASN A 491 14.36 -9.94 3.14
C ASN A 491 13.89 -8.50 3.35
N GLY A 492 14.57 -7.58 2.68
CA GLY A 492 14.28 -6.16 2.77
C GLY A 492 13.85 -5.59 1.42
N VAL A 493 12.97 -4.60 1.45
CA VAL A 493 12.67 -3.75 0.30
C VAL A 493 12.74 -2.29 0.74
N SER A 494 13.36 -1.46 -0.08
CA SER A 494 13.30 0.01 0.00
C SER A 494 12.95 0.51 -1.40
N ALA A 495 11.80 1.19 -1.54
CA ALA A 495 11.37 1.74 -2.81
C ALA A 495 10.83 3.16 -2.67
N THR A 496 11.16 3.99 -3.65
CA THR A 496 10.67 5.36 -3.79
C THR A 496 9.88 5.46 -5.08
N THR A 497 8.58 5.76 -4.97
CA THR A 497 7.66 5.95 -6.10
C THR A 497 7.35 7.42 -6.26
N THR A 498 7.26 7.89 -7.50
CA THR A 498 6.92 9.29 -7.76
C THR A 498 6.24 9.54 -9.09
N ILE A 499 5.42 10.60 -9.15
CA ILE A 499 4.95 11.23 -10.39
C ILE A 499 5.75 12.50 -10.75
N ASN A 500 6.92 12.68 -10.14
CA ASN A 500 7.77 13.87 -10.16
C ASN A 500 7.12 15.10 -9.49
N ARG A 501 6.01 15.57 -10.06
CA ARG A 501 5.30 16.75 -9.57
C ARG A 501 3.82 16.65 -9.88
N TRP A 502 3.01 17.14 -8.95
CA TRP A 502 1.57 17.36 -9.14
C TRP A 502 1.27 18.84 -9.32
#